data_AF-A0A8J3NUF4-F1
#
_entry.id   AF-A0A8J3NUF4-F1
#
_cell.length_a   1.000
_cell.length_b   1.000
_cell.length_c   1.000
_cell.angle_alpha   90.00
_cell.angle_beta   90.00
_cell.angle_gamma   90.00
#
_symmetry.space_group_name_H-M   'P 1'
#
loop_
_entity.id
_entity.type
_entity.pdbx_description
1 polymer ?
#
loop_
_entity_poly.entity_id
_entity_poly.type
_entity_poly.pdbx_seq_one_letter_code
_entity_poly.pdbx_strand_id
1 'polypeptide(L)'
;MHTAEPYLAVWAQEPGEAATLHLARYIDDFGWTFSRDDRYHREVRAWLRTGVPAGRLEAAFLATDDPDAAGWFGQALEQLEFLTA
;
A
#
# COMPACT_ATOMS: atom_id res chain seq x y z
N MET A 1 2.59 15.77 15.18
CA MET A 1 2.87 14.36 15.52
C MET A 1 1.99 13.53 14.61
N HIS A 2 2.53 12.93 13.54
CA HIS A 2 1.73 12.22 12.54
C HIS A 2 1.68 10.73 12.90
N THR A 3 0.50 10.24 13.28
CA THR A 3 0.19 8.80 13.31
C THR A 3 -0.26 8.37 11.92
N ALA A 4 -0.10 7.09 11.57
CA ALA A 4 -0.58 6.55 10.30
C ALA A 4 -2.12 6.48 10.20
N GLU A 5 -2.83 6.53 11.33
CA GLU A 5 -4.29 6.41 11.46
C GLU A 5 -5.14 7.26 10.48
N PRO A 6 -4.82 8.55 10.20
CA PRO A 6 -5.62 9.34 9.28
C PRO A 6 -5.59 8.78 7.85
N TYR A 7 -4.47 8.19 7.44
CA TYR A 7 -4.37 7.57 6.11
C TYR A 7 -5.18 6.28 6.05
N LEU A 8 -5.15 5.47 7.11
CA LEU A 8 -5.89 4.20 7.21
C LEU A 8 -7.42 4.39 7.16
N ALA A 9 -7.92 5.46 7.76
CA ALA A 9 -9.35 5.78 7.77
C ALA A 9 -9.87 6.25 6.40
N VAL A 10 -9.06 6.93 5.59
CA VAL A 10 -9.43 7.38 4.24
C VAL A 10 -9.55 6.20 3.28
N TRP A 11 -8.65 5.20 3.39
CA TRP A 11 -8.72 3.98 2.59
C TRP A 11 -10.04 3.23 2.77
N ALA A 12 -10.57 3.16 3.99
CA ALA A 12 -11.82 2.47 4.26
C ALA A 12 -13.04 3.11 3.56
N GLN A 13 -12.95 4.37 3.15
CA GLN A 13 -14.10 5.14 2.62
C GLN A 13 -14.16 5.23 1.09
N GLU A 14 -13.07 4.98 0.37
CA GLU A 14 -13.07 4.99 -1.10
C GLU A 14 -12.46 3.70 -1.69
N PRO A 15 -13.29 2.70 -2.09
CA PRO A 15 -12.80 1.43 -2.65
C PRO A 15 -12.52 1.48 -4.16
N GLY A 16 -12.31 2.66 -4.75
CA GLY A 16 -12.13 2.81 -6.20
C GLY A 16 -10.68 2.58 -6.67
N GLU A 17 -10.51 2.31 -7.96
CA GLU A 17 -9.20 2.10 -8.59
C GLU A 17 -8.22 3.27 -8.34
N ALA A 18 -8.71 4.51 -8.43
CA ALA A 18 -7.91 5.71 -8.16
C ALA A 18 -7.36 5.70 -6.73
N ALA A 19 -8.16 5.27 -5.75
CA ALA A 19 -7.66 5.04 -4.41
C ALA A 19 -6.58 3.96 -4.49
N THR A 20 -6.86 2.75 -4.99
CA THR A 20 -5.87 1.67 -4.98
C THR A 20 -4.54 2.05 -5.68
N LEU A 21 -4.56 2.93 -6.68
CA LEU A 21 -3.36 3.52 -7.29
C LEU A 21 -2.55 4.38 -6.33
N HIS A 22 -3.21 5.21 -5.52
CA HIS A 22 -2.54 5.96 -4.46
C HIS A 22 -1.90 5.03 -3.41
N LEU A 23 -2.48 3.85 -3.16
CA LEU A 23 -1.94 2.87 -2.22
C LEU A 23 -0.68 2.25 -2.79
N ALA A 24 -0.73 1.84 -4.06
CA ALA A 24 0.39 1.28 -4.77
C ALA A 24 1.60 2.23 -4.78
N ARG A 25 1.37 3.50 -5.12
CA ARG A 25 2.43 4.54 -5.10
C ARG A 25 2.99 4.78 -3.71
N TYR A 26 2.13 4.83 -2.70
CA TYR A 26 2.58 4.99 -1.32
C TYR A 26 3.50 3.85 -0.86
N ILE A 27 3.16 2.59 -1.21
CA ILE A 27 3.97 1.42 -0.87
C ILE A 27 5.33 1.47 -1.58
N ASP A 28 5.35 1.84 -2.87
CA ASP A 28 6.59 2.01 -3.62
C ASP A 28 7.49 3.08 -2.99
N ASP A 29 6.95 4.26 -2.73
CA ASP A 29 7.65 5.37 -2.06
C ASP A 29 8.17 4.95 -0.67
N PHE A 30 7.36 4.20 0.09
CA PHE A 30 7.76 3.70 1.40
C PHE A 30 8.92 2.71 1.30
N GLY A 31 8.94 1.86 0.26
CA GLY A 31 10.05 0.97 -0.09
C GLY A 31 11.39 1.68 -0.18
N TRP A 32 11.43 2.85 -0.82
CA TRP A 32 12.64 3.68 -0.92
C TRP A 32 13.14 4.23 0.42
N THR A 33 12.27 4.30 1.43
CA THR A 33 12.58 4.80 2.77
C THR A 33 12.73 3.70 3.83
N PHE A 34 12.73 2.43 3.41
CA PHE A 34 12.66 1.26 4.29
C PHE A 34 13.71 1.22 5.42
N SER A 35 14.89 1.80 5.19
CA SER A 35 16.01 1.82 6.15
C SER A 35 15.78 2.67 7.40
N ARG A 36 14.71 3.46 7.47
CA ARG A 36 14.35 4.27 8.64
C ARG A 36 13.57 3.44 9.66
N ASP A 37 14.02 3.46 10.92
CA ASP A 37 13.32 2.82 12.04
C ASP A 37 12.85 3.84 13.09
N ASP A 38 12.01 4.78 12.65
CA ASP A 38 11.28 5.66 13.56
C ASP A 38 9.86 5.12 13.85
N ARG A 39 9.16 5.80 14.77
CA ARG A 39 7.80 5.41 15.18
C ARG A 39 6.84 5.32 13.99
N TYR A 40 6.92 6.26 13.05
CA TYR A 40 6.05 6.27 11.88
C TYR A 40 6.29 5.04 11.01
N HIS A 41 7.55 4.71 10.71
CA HIS A 41 7.86 3.53 9.89
C HIS A 41 7.43 2.22 10.57
N ARG A 42 7.51 2.12 11.90
CA ARG A 42 7.01 0.95 12.64
C ARG A 42 5.49 0.82 12.58
N GLU A 43 4.76 1.92 12.74
CA GLU A 43 3.29 1.93 12.62
C GLU A 43 2.86 1.53 11.20
N VAL A 44 3.52 2.06 10.17
CA VAL A 44 3.25 1.70 8.77
C VAL A 44 3.56 0.22 8.52
N ARG A 45 4.74 -0.27 8.92
CA ARG A 45 5.09 -1.71 8.78
C ARG A 45 4.10 -2.62 9.50
N ALA A 46 3.63 -2.25 10.69
CA ALA A 46 2.61 -3.01 11.39
C ALA A 46 1.30 -3.07 10.61
N TRP A 47 0.89 -1.95 9.99
CA TRP A 47 -0.28 -1.91 9.14
C TRP A 47 -0.13 -2.75 7.85
N LEU A 48 1.02 -2.66 7.16
CA LEU A 48 1.27 -3.43 5.93
C LEU A 48 1.15 -4.95 6.19
N ARG A 49 1.53 -5.42 7.38
CA ARG A 49 1.40 -6.82 7.81
C ARG A 49 -0.03 -7.29 8.12
N THR A 50 -1.02 -6.39 8.17
CA THR A 50 -2.42 -6.79 8.41
C THR A 50 -3.05 -7.55 7.25
N GLY A 51 -2.41 -7.56 6.07
CA GLY A 51 -2.93 -8.19 4.85
C GLY A 51 -4.01 -7.37 4.13
N VAL A 52 -4.56 -6.33 4.77
CA VAL A 52 -5.56 -5.44 4.14
C VAL A 52 -5.01 -4.76 2.87
N PRO A 53 -3.77 -4.23 2.85
CA PRO A 53 -3.22 -3.62 1.64
C PRO A 53 -3.04 -4.63 0.51
N ALA A 54 -2.50 -5.82 0.82
CA ALA A 54 -2.29 -6.89 -0.15
C ALA A 54 -3.62 -7.32 -0.79
N GLY A 55 -4.63 -7.66 0.01
CA GLY A 55 -5.93 -8.10 -0.51
C GLY A 55 -6.63 -7.05 -1.38
N ARG A 56 -6.39 -5.75 -1.15
CA ARG A 56 -6.92 -4.69 -2.01
C ARG A 56 -6.18 -4.58 -3.33
N LEU A 57 -4.86 -4.64 -3.30
CA LEU A 57 -4.04 -4.60 -4.52
C LEU A 57 -4.34 -5.82 -5.40
N GLU A 58 -4.46 -7.01 -4.81
CA GLU A 58 -4.85 -8.24 -5.52
C GLU A 58 -6.24 -8.10 -6.17
N ALA A 59 -7.24 -7.62 -5.41
CA ALA A 59 -8.58 -7.42 -5.95
C ALA A 59 -8.60 -6.40 -7.09
N ALA A 60 -7.85 -5.30 -6.98
CA ALA A 60 -7.77 -4.29 -8.04
C ALA A 60 -7.00 -4.78 -9.26
N PHE A 61 -5.90 -5.51 -9.06
CA PHE A 61 -5.11 -6.12 -10.13
C PHE A 61 -5.95 -7.08 -10.98
N LEU A 62 -6.80 -7.89 -10.34
CA LEU A 62 -7.69 -8.81 -11.03
C LEU A 62 -8.89 -8.13 -11.72
N ALA A 63 -9.26 -6.93 -11.29
CA ALA A 63 -10.46 -6.23 -11.75
C ALA A 63 -10.18 -5.12 -12.79
N THR A 64 -8.95 -4.63 -12.88
CA THR A 64 -8.60 -3.51 -13.76
C THR A 64 -8.37 -3.95 -15.20
N ASP A 65 -8.88 -3.17 -16.15
CA ASP A 65 -8.57 -3.30 -17.59
C ASP A 65 -7.47 -2.32 -18.02
N ASP A 66 -6.97 -1.47 -17.11
CA ASP A 66 -5.90 -0.51 -17.37
C ASP A 66 -4.53 -1.18 -17.15
N PRO A 67 -3.72 -1.38 -18.21
CA PRO A 67 -2.43 -2.04 -18.10
C PRO A 67 -1.42 -1.23 -17.27
N ASP A 68 -1.51 0.10 -17.25
CA ASP A 68 -0.63 0.94 -16.45
C ASP A 68 -0.98 0.78 -14.96
N ALA A 69 -2.28 0.73 -14.64
CA ALA A 69 -2.74 0.49 -13.27
C ALA A 69 -2.37 -0.91 -12.79
N ALA A 70 -2.54 -1.94 -13.62
CA ALA A 70 -2.12 -3.30 -13.32
C ALA A 70 -0.61 -3.38 -13.00
N GLY A 71 0.22 -2.66 -13.76
CA GLY A 71 1.66 -2.57 -13.49
C GLY A 71 1.98 -2.01 -12.10
N TRP A 72 1.31 -0.93 -11.70
CA TRP A 72 1.48 -0.36 -10.37
C TRP A 72 1.03 -1.30 -9.25
N PHE A 73 -0.10 -2.00 -9.42
CA PHE A 73 -0.58 -2.94 -8.41
C PHE A 73 0.37 -4.13 -8.24
N GLY A 74 0.88 -4.68 -9.34
CA GLY A 74 1.86 -5.77 -9.31
C GLY A 74 3.16 -5.37 -8.60
N GLN A 75 3.74 -4.22 -8.96
CA GLN A 75 4.95 -3.71 -8.32
C GLN A 75 4.76 -3.48 -6.82
N ALA A 76 3.61 -2.94 -6.41
CA ALA A 76 3.31 -2.74 -5.00
C ALA A 76 3.17 -4.06 -4.22
N LEU A 77 2.62 -5.12 -4.84
CA LEU A 77 2.56 -6.45 -4.24
C LEU A 77 3.96 -7.03 -4.02
N GLU A 78 4.85 -6.92 -5.01
CA GLU A 78 6.26 -7.34 -4.85
C GLU A 78 6.97 -6.58 -3.72
N GLN A 79 6.74 -5.27 -3.62
CA GLN A 79 7.32 -4.48 -2.53
C GLN A 79 6.75 -4.86 -1.16
N LEU A 80 5.47 -5.22 -1.07
CA LEU A 80 4.89 -5.70 0.18
C LEU A 80 5.60 -6.96 0.69
N GLU A 81 5.95 -7.91 -0.20
CA GLU A 81 6.70 -9.10 0.20
C GLU A 81 8.03 -8.73 0.86
N PHE A 82 8.76 -7.78 0.29
CA PHE A 82 10.03 -7.30 0.86
C PHE A 82 9.86 -6.53 2.17
N LEU A 83 8.82 -5.69 2.27
CA LEU A 83 8.56 -4.82 3.43
C LEU A 83 8.01 -5.57 4.64
N THR A 84 7.43 -6.76 4.43
CA THR A 84 6.71 -7.51 5.46
C THR A 84 7.38 -8.81 5.90
N ALA A 85 8.36 -9.31 5.13
CA ALA A 85 9.31 -10.36 5.53
C ALA A 85 10.05 -10.03 6.85
#